data_AF-T0Z936-F1
#
_entry.id   AF-T0Z936-F1
#
_cell.length_a   1.000
_cell.length_b   1.000
_cell.length_c   1.000
_cell.angle_alpha   90.00
_cell.angle_beta   90.00
_cell.angle_gamma   90.00
#
_symmetry.space_group_name_H-M   'P 1'
#
loop_
_entity.id
_entity.type
_entity.pdbx_description
1 polymer ?
#
loop_
_entity_poly.entity_id
_entity_poly.type
_entity_poly.pdbx_seq_one_letter_code
_entity_poly.pdbx_strand_id
1 'polypeptide(L)'
;MTSRPPLSNGLALLVTLGAAGAFFVLFFLMPGPHPSRKPSPVSPGGDSLRKDPAVLLPTRCSQCHALPVLSHRSPEDWRILVLKMNRYMKQTGRHFLSEDEAIAVTRYIVRNQR
;
A
#
# COMPACT_ATOMS: atom_id res chain seq x y z
N MET A 1 -45.76 -8.23 -26.51
CA MET A 1 -45.10 -7.13 -27.24
C MET A 1 -45.45 -5.82 -26.54
N THR A 2 -44.51 -5.23 -25.78
CA THR A 2 -44.70 -3.92 -25.13
C THR A 2 -43.62 -2.98 -25.65
N SER A 3 -43.99 -2.10 -26.58
CA SER A 3 -43.08 -1.09 -27.16
C SER A 3 -42.96 0.07 -26.17
N ARG A 4 -41.75 0.38 -25.71
CA ARG A 4 -41.50 1.56 -24.86
C ARG A 4 -41.48 2.81 -25.76
N PRO A 5 -42.17 3.91 -25.38
CA PRO A 5 -42.21 5.11 -26.20
C PRO A 5 -40.81 5.74 -26.33
N PRO A 6 -40.51 6.40 -27.47
CA PRO A 6 -39.24 7.07 -27.67
C PRO A 6 -39.07 8.22 -26.67
N LEU A 7 -37.88 8.29 -26.07
CA LEU A 7 -37.50 9.34 -25.14
C LEU A 7 -37.56 10.71 -25.83
N SER A 8 -38.30 11.65 -25.24
CA SER A 8 -38.33 13.03 -25.73
C SER A 8 -36.94 13.67 -25.59
N ASN A 9 -36.56 14.50 -26.57
CA ASN A 9 -35.24 15.15 -26.64
C ASN A 9 -34.88 15.91 -25.35
N GLY A 10 -35.88 16.44 -24.64
CA GLY A 10 -35.68 17.11 -23.34
C GLY A 10 -35.24 16.17 -22.22
N LEU A 11 -35.74 14.93 -22.20
CA LEU A 11 -35.33 13.94 -21.20
C LEU A 11 -33.90 13.45 -21.46
N ALA A 12 -33.52 13.30 -22.73
CA ALA A 12 -32.15 12.96 -23.11
C ALA A 12 -31.15 14.05 -22.67
N LEU A 13 -31.50 15.32 -22.83
CA LEU A 13 -30.64 16.44 -22.44
C LEU A 13 -30.41 16.50 -20.92
N LEU A 14 -31.46 16.29 -20.12
CA LEU A 14 -31.38 16.26 -18.65
C LEU A 14 -30.51 15.11 -18.14
N VAL A 15 -30.64 13.92 -18.72
CA VAL A 15 -29.82 12.76 -18.36
C VAL A 15 -28.34 13.01 -18.66
N THR A 16 -28.05 13.62 -19.81
CA THR A 16 -26.67 13.89 -20.23
C THR A 16 -26.01 14.95 -19.35
N LEU A 17 -26.72 16.04 -19.02
CA LEU A 17 -26.22 17.08 -18.12
C LEU A 17 -26.02 16.56 -16.69
N GLY A 18 -26.93 15.72 -16.19
CA GLY A 18 -26.79 15.08 -14.87
C GLY A 18 -25.57 14.16 -14.79
N ALA A 19 -25.32 13.35 -15.83
CA ALA A 19 -24.16 12.47 -15.90
C ALA A 19 -22.83 13.25 -15.96
N ALA A 20 -22.77 14.33 -16.76
CA ALA A 20 -21.60 15.19 -16.85
C ALA A 20 -21.29 15.89 -15.51
N GLY A 21 -22.32 16.38 -14.81
CA GLY A 21 -22.17 16.98 -13.48
C GLY A 21 -21.64 15.99 -12.45
N ALA A 22 -22.18 14.76 -12.41
CA ALA A 22 -21.71 13.71 -11.51
C ALA A 22 -20.23 13.35 -11.76
N PHE A 23 -19.81 13.27 -13.03
CA PHE A 23 -18.42 12.99 -13.40
C PHE A 23 -17.48 14.12 -13.00
N PHE A 24 -17.89 15.38 -13.16
CA PHE A 24 -17.10 16.54 -12.73
C PHE A 24 -16.88 16.53 -11.22
N VAL A 25 -17.91 16.24 -10.42
CA VAL A 25 -17.79 16.16 -8.96
C VAL A 25 -16.87 15.02 -8.54
N LEU A 26 -17.04 13.82 -9.10
CA LEU A 26 -16.21 12.66 -8.77
C LEU A 26 -14.74 12.85 -9.16
N PHE A 27 -14.46 13.51 -10.28
CA PHE A 27 -13.11 13.63 -10.80
C PHE A 27 -12.36 14.86 -10.27
N PHE A 28 -13.06 15.98 -10.02
CA PHE A 28 -12.42 17.23 -9.60
C PHE A 28 -12.60 17.57 -8.11
N LEU A 29 -13.65 17.10 -7.43
CA LEU A 29 -13.85 17.36 -5.99
C LEU A 29 -13.40 16.22 -5.07
N MET A 30 -13.16 15.00 -5.56
CA MET A 30 -12.44 14.01 -4.74
C MET A 30 -10.95 14.36 -4.73
N PRO A 31 -10.34 14.64 -3.57
CA PRO A 31 -8.90 14.82 -3.49
C PRO A 31 -8.23 13.51 -3.91
N GLY A 32 -7.42 13.58 -4.96
CA GLY A 32 -6.64 12.44 -5.43
C GLY A 32 -5.72 11.88 -4.33
N PRO A 33 -5.27 10.62 -4.46
CA PRO A 33 -4.33 10.02 -3.53
C PRO A 33 -3.10 10.92 -3.39
N HIS A 34 -2.83 11.35 -2.14
CA HIS A 34 -1.72 12.25 -1.86
C HIS A 34 -0.41 11.69 -2.44
N PRO A 35 0.35 12.48 -3.21
CA PRO A 35 1.66 12.06 -3.67
C PRO A 35 2.55 11.79 -2.45
N SER A 36 3.17 10.61 -2.45
CA SER A 36 4.12 10.17 -1.44
C SER A 36 5.07 11.31 -1.07
N ARG A 37 4.97 11.75 0.20
CA ARG A 37 5.85 12.76 0.79
C ARG A 37 7.30 12.32 0.57
N LYS A 38 8.09 13.14 -0.14
CA LYS A 38 9.54 12.89 -0.28
C LYS A 38 10.17 12.82 1.11
N PRO A 39 11.10 11.89 1.38
CA PRO A 39 11.78 11.83 2.67
C PRO A 39 12.48 13.16 2.96
N SER A 40 12.19 13.75 4.12
CA SER A 40 12.93 14.93 4.62
C SER A 40 14.41 14.57 4.90
N PRO A 41 15.31 15.57 4.90
CA PRO A 41 16.73 15.35 5.15
C PRO A 41 16.94 14.75 6.54
N VAL A 42 17.70 13.66 6.59
CA VAL A 42 18.04 12.89 7.79
C VAL A 42 18.93 13.72 8.72
N SER A 43 18.58 13.75 10.01
CA SER A 43 19.51 14.12 11.08
C SER A 43 20.49 12.96 11.34
N PRO A 44 21.80 13.23 11.54
CA PRO A 44 22.86 12.22 11.55
C PRO A 44 22.81 11.19 12.69
N GLY A 45 21.92 11.33 13.67
CA GLY A 45 21.64 10.30 14.69
C GLY A 45 20.55 9.27 14.31
N GLY A 46 19.85 9.47 13.19
CA GLY A 46 18.68 8.66 12.81
C GLY A 46 19.00 7.37 12.05
N ASP A 47 20.20 7.22 11.51
CA ASP A 47 20.52 6.14 10.57
C ASP A 47 20.68 4.78 11.24
N SER A 48 21.28 4.74 12.43
CA SER A 48 21.40 3.49 13.22
C SER A 48 20.04 3.01 13.70
N LEU A 49 19.19 3.92 14.20
CA LEU A 49 17.82 3.59 14.63
C LEU A 49 16.95 3.16 13.44
N ARG A 50 17.13 3.76 12.26
CA ARG A 50 16.43 3.36 11.04
C ARG A 50 16.80 1.96 10.57
N LYS A 51 18.03 1.49 10.85
CA LYS A 51 18.50 0.14 10.50
C LYS A 51 18.17 -0.92 11.56
N ASP A 52 17.60 -0.53 12.70
CA ASP A 52 17.19 -1.48 13.74
C ASP A 52 16.06 -2.39 13.21
N PRO A 53 16.24 -3.73 13.19
CA PRO A 53 15.21 -4.65 12.72
C PRO A 53 13.91 -4.60 13.55
N ALA A 54 13.96 -4.21 14.83
CA ALA A 54 12.77 -4.01 15.66
C ALA A 54 11.93 -2.82 15.19
N VAL A 55 12.57 -1.82 14.58
CA VAL A 55 11.90 -0.66 13.96
C VAL A 55 11.50 -0.98 12.52
N LEU A 56 12.35 -1.66 11.76
CA LEU A 56 12.08 -2.02 10.36
C LEU A 56 10.89 -2.96 10.20
N LEU A 57 10.73 -3.95 11.09
CA LEU A 57 9.64 -4.92 11.00
C LEU A 57 8.24 -4.24 10.96
N PRO A 58 7.83 -3.44 11.96
CA PRO A 58 6.55 -2.75 11.90
C PRO A 58 6.52 -1.70 10.78
N THR A 59 7.58 -0.92 10.58
CA THR A 59 7.53 0.19 9.61
C THR A 59 7.53 -0.25 8.14
N ARG A 60 8.13 -1.40 7.82
CA ARG A 60 8.22 -1.92 6.45
C ARG A 60 7.14 -2.95 6.15
N CYS A 61 6.94 -3.91 7.05
CA CYS A 61 6.08 -5.06 6.76
C CYS A 61 4.59 -4.76 6.98
N SER A 62 4.23 -3.69 7.69
CA SER A 62 2.83 -3.28 7.87
C SER A 62 2.35 -2.20 6.88
N GLN A 63 3.13 -1.92 5.82
CA GLN A 63 2.76 -0.92 4.80
C GLN A 63 1.47 -1.29 4.03
N CYS A 64 1.16 -2.58 3.93
CA CYS A 64 0.05 -3.08 3.11
C CYS A 64 -1.06 -3.76 3.93
N HIS A 65 -0.72 -4.41 5.04
CA HIS A 65 -1.66 -5.11 5.91
C HIS A 65 -1.07 -5.27 7.32
N ALA A 66 -1.86 -5.72 8.29
CA ALA A 66 -1.36 -5.99 9.64
C ALA A 66 -0.32 -7.13 9.66
N LEU A 67 0.63 -7.05 10.58
CA LEU A 67 1.60 -8.12 10.81
C LEU A 67 0.90 -9.36 11.39
N PRO A 68 1.12 -10.56 10.82
CA PRO A 68 0.57 -11.77 11.41
C PRO A 68 1.37 -12.16 12.66
N VAL A 69 0.79 -13.04 13.48
CA VAL A 69 1.47 -13.60 14.65
C VAL A 69 2.73 -14.34 14.21
N LEU A 70 3.87 -14.03 14.81
CA LEU A 70 5.18 -14.52 14.37
C LEU A 70 5.33 -16.04 14.52
N SER A 71 4.69 -16.63 15.55
CA SER A 71 4.74 -18.07 15.83
C SER A 71 3.97 -18.95 14.85
N HIS A 72 3.17 -18.38 13.92
CA HIS A 72 2.35 -19.16 12.99
C HIS A 72 3.12 -19.78 11.80
N ARG A 73 4.43 -19.53 11.65
CA ARG A 73 5.22 -20.08 10.55
C ARG A 73 6.59 -20.54 11.04
N SER A 74 7.16 -21.52 10.33
CA SER A 74 8.51 -22.00 10.61
C SER A 74 9.56 -20.91 10.29
N PRO A 75 10.78 -20.99 10.86
CA PRO A 75 11.87 -20.08 10.53
C PRO A 75 12.17 -19.97 9.02
N GLU A 76 12.12 -21.10 8.30
CA GLU A 76 12.39 -21.13 6.87
C GLU A 76 11.26 -20.47 6.05
N ASP A 77 10.01 -20.70 6.43
CA ASP A 77 8.86 -20.03 5.81
C ASP A 77 8.95 -18.52 5.94
N TRP A 78 9.40 -18.02 7.10
CA TRP A 78 9.59 -16.59 7.32
C TRP A 78 10.67 -16.00 6.41
N ARG A 79 11.79 -16.71 6.21
CA ARG A 79 12.83 -16.29 5.28
C ARG A 79 12.27 -16.14 3.86
N ILE A 80 11.51 -17.13 3.39
CA ILE A 80 10.88 -17.11 2.06
C ILE A 80 9.85 -15.97 1.97
N LEU A 81 9.04 -15.77 3.00
CA LEU A 81 7.98 -14.76 3.02
C LEU A 81 8.55 -13.34 2.98
N VAL A 82 9.57 -13.04 3.81
CA VAL A 82 10.22 -11.72 3.81
C VAL A 82 10.81 -11.41 2.43
N LEU A 83 11.45 -12.38 1.77
CA LEU A 83 11.97 -12.22 0.41
C LEU A 83 10.87 -11.94 -0.62
N LYS A 84 9.76 -12.69 -0.57
CA LYS A 84 8.60 -12.49 -1.46
C LYS A 84 7.97 -11.12 -1.27
N MET A 85 7.73 -10.73 -0.01
CA MET A 85 7.20 -9.43 0.35
C MET A 85 8.14 -8.31 -0.13
N ASN A 86 9.43 -8.44 0.10
CA ASN A 86 10.41 -7.43 -0.27
C ASN A 86 10.49 -7.24 -1.79
N ARG A 87 10.45 -8.34 -2.54
CA ARG A 87 10.36 -8.30 -4.01
C ARG A 87 9.11 -7.57 -4.48
N TYR A 88 7.95 -7.88 -3.88
CA TYR A 88 6.69 -7.23 -4.24
C TYR A 88 6.71 -5.73 -3.93
N MET A 89 7.25 -5.34 -2.76
CA MET A 89 7.42 -3.92 -2.41
C MET A 89 8.30 -3.19 -3.43
N LYS A 90 9.41 -3.80 -3.86
CA LYS A 90 10.29 -3.24 -4.88
C LYS A 90 9.57 -3.07 -6.23
N GLN A 91 8.79 -4.06 -6.65
CA GLN A 91 8.04 -4.02 -7.91
C GLN A 91 6.92 -2.98 -7.92
N THR A 92 6.33 -2.69 -6.75
CA THR A 92 5.20 -1.76 -6.61
C THR A 92 5.62 -0.36 -6.14
N GLY A 93 6.92 -0.07 -6.09
CA GLY A 93 7.45 1.23 -5.67
C GLY A 93 7.21 1.57 -4.20
N ARG A 94 6.95 0.56 -3.35
CA ARG A 94 6.86 0.71 -1.89
C ARG A 94 8.25 0.76 -1.28
N HIS A 95 8.34 1.18 -0.02
CA HIS A 95 9.63 1.19 0.67
C HIS A 95 10.06 -0.24 0.97
N PHE A 96 11.00 -0.74 0.18
CA PHE A 96 11.57 -2.08 0.33
C PHE A 96 12.82 -2.05 1.24
N LEU A 97 13.16 -3.22 1.77
CA LEU A 97 14.36 -3.48 2.58
C LEU A 97 15.56 -3.68 1.64
N SER A 98 16.74 -3.17 2.03
CA SER A 98 18.00 -3.64 1.45
C SER A 98 18.22 -5.13 1.77
N GLU A 99 19.22 -5.76 1.14
CA GLU A 99 19.55 -7.17 1.41
C GLU A 99 19.91 -7.39 2.88
N ASP A 100 20.79 -6.55 3.43
CA ASP A 100 21.22 -6.63 4.83
C ASP A 100 20.05 -6.40 5.80
N GLU A 101 19.16 -5.46 5.48
CA GLU A 101 17.95 -5.19 6.26
C GLU A 101 16.97 -6.38 6.22
N ALA A 102 16.80 -7.03 5.06
CA ALA A 102 15.95 -8.21 4.92
C ALA A 102 16.48 -9.40 5.76
N ILE A 103 17.80 -9.61 5.76
CA ILE A 103 18.46 -10.61 6.60
C ILE A 103 18.27 -10.27 8.09
N ALA A 104 18.48 -9.02 8.47
CA ALA A 104 18.34 -8.56 9.86
C ALA A 104 16.91 -8.72 10.38
N VAL A 105 15.91 -8.31 9.60
CA VAL A 105 14.48 -8.46 9.93
C VAL A 105 14.10 -9.93 10.05
N THR A 106 14.53 -10.78 9.11
CA THR A 106 14.25 -12.22 9.17
C THR A 106 14.82 -12.83 10.46
N ARG A 107 16.08 -12.52 10.79
CA ARG A 107 16.72 -13.01 12.02
C ARG A 107 16.00 -12.50 13.28
N TYR A 108 15.53 -11.26 13.27
CA TYR A 108 14.74 -10.71 14.36
C TYR A 108 13.42 -11.47 14.53
N ILE A 109 12.65 -11.68 13.46
CA ILE A 109 11.42 -12.47 13.51
C ILE A 109 11.67 -13.84 14.13
N VAL A 110 12.65 -14.60 13.60
CA VAL A 110 12.95 -15.96 14.06
C VAL A 110 13.31 -16.03 15.54
N ARG A 111 14.12 -15.08 16.04
CA ARG A 111 14.48 -15.03 17.48
C ARG A 111 13.30 -14.66 18.39
N ASN A 112 12.30 -13.99 17.84
CA ASN A 112 11.14 -13.47 18.57
C ASN A 112 9.86 -14.29 18.30
N GLN A 113 9.98 -15.48 17.68
CA GLN A 113 8.91 -16.48 17.58
C GLN A 113 8.68 -17.15 18.94
N ARG A 114 7.94 -16.49 19.82
CA ARG A 114 7.46 -17.08 21.07
C ARG A 114 5.95 -17.03 21.09
#